data_AF-A0A7Y6AMQ2-F1
#
_entry.id   AF-A0A7Y6AMQ2-F1
#
_cell.length_a   1.000
_cell.length_b   1.000
_cell.length_c   1.000
_cell.angle_alpha   90.00
_cell.angle_beta   90.00
_cell.angle_gamma   90.00
#
_symmetry.space_group_name_H-M   'P 1'
#
loop_
_entity.id
_entity.type
_entity.pdbx_description
1 polymer ?
#
loop_
_entity_poly.entity_id
_entity_poly.type
_entity_poly.pdbx_seq_one_letter_code
_entity_poly.pdbx_strand_id
1 'polypeptide(L)'
;MEDSGGTASGVVLFELLDAARWFYEVTGEGTSRFDIGASDLEAVNRSLRRLSLQLWPRPVTPAERDAVLRPVLWFLESAAGEGLELTKDGYLKPAMVSRTLEELGWIDEFTGKGNREVNTPEVLDLRLHLLKWKLLRKRNGRLLLGSMGKLGLAEPDTLWDYLVQTIGAPQHDAVKLMTRLAAHWLVQGSEPSYVLRDEVIIRALEASGFVTRSGDPIPAEWVRDIDRTVRQSLGCLQLTVPGERFRLLEREPSDGGLKFLLQVQALLGDR
;
A
#
# COMPACT_ATOMS: atom_id res chain seq x y z
N MET A 1 57.03 -11.41 14.10
CA MET A 1 56.57 -10.11 14.66
C MET A 1 57.26 -9.08 13.78
N GLU A 2 56.61 -8.41 12.84
CA GLU A 2 55.22 -7.96 12.77
C GLU A 2 54.68 -8.14 11.34
N ASP A 3 53.40 -8.45 11.26
CA ASP A 3 52.61 -8.60 10.04
C ASP A 3 51.50 -7.53 10.07
N SER A 4 51.14 -7.03 8.89
CA SER A 4 49.83 -6.45 8.54
C SER A 4 49.42 -5.11 9.15
N GLY A 5 49.63 -4.01 8.40
CA GLY A 5 49.09 -2.67 8.71
C GLY A 5 48.83 -1.75 7.51
N GLY A 6 48.72 -2.29 6.28
CA GLY A 6 48.73 -1.46 5.06
C GLY A 6 47.84 -1.97 3.94
N THR A 7 46.53 -2.11 4.17
CA THR A 7 45.57 -2.45 3.09
C THR A 7 44.19 -1.80 3.23
N ALA A 8 43.77 -1.34 4.41
CA ALA A 8 42.45 -0.74 4.57
C ALA A 8 42.34 0.71 4.05
N SER A 9 43.42 1.50 4.12
CA SER A 9 43.37 2.94 3.82
C SER A 9 43.44 3.26 2.32
N GLY A 10 44.12 2.43 1.52
CA GLY A 10 44.22 2.61 0.07
C GLY A 10 42.98 2.16 -0.72
N VAL A 11 42.27 1.14 -0.22
CA VAL A 11 41.02 0.65 -0.84
C VAL A 11 39.90 1.67 -0.66
N VAL A 12 39.77 2.25 0.53
CA VAL A 12 38.77 3.29 0.83
C VAL A 12 38.99 4.55 -0.02
N LEU A 13 40.26 4.94 -0.25
CA LEU A 13 40.58 6.11 -1.08
C LEU A 13 40.28 5.89 -2.57
N PHE A 14 40.46 4.66 -3.07
CA PHE A 14 40.18 4.31 -4.47
C PHE A 14 38.66 4.27 -4.74
N GLU A 15 37.88 3.66 -3.84
CA GLU A 15 36.41 3.64 -3.94
C GLU A 15 35.78 5.04 -3.87
N LEU A 16 36.35 5.93 -3.05
CA LEU A 16 35.94 7.33 -2.97
C LEU A 16 36.18 8.11 -4.26
N LEU A 17 37.30 7.87 -4.94
CA LEU A 17 37.64 8.52 -6.21
C LEU A 17 36.75 8.04 -7.36
N ASP A 18 36.39 6.77 -7.40
CA ASP A 18 35.48 6.22 -8.41
C ASP A 18 34.05 6.73 -8.23
N ALA A 19 33.55 6.80 -6.99
CA ALA A 19 32.23 7.36 -6.69
C ALA A 19 32.16 8.86 -7.03
N ALA A 20 33.20 9.60 -6.68
CA ALA A 20 33.39 11.01 -7.01
C ALA A 20 33.35 11.27 -8.53
N ARG A 21 34.06 10.42 -9.29
CA ARG A 21 34.10 10.51 -10.75
C ARG A 21 32.73 10.20 -11.37
N TRP A 22 32.08 9.12 -10.93
CA TRP A 22 30.73 8.78 -11.40
C TRP A 22 29.73 9.91 -11.12
N PHE A 23 29.76 10.52 -9.93
CA PHE A 23 28.88 11.63 -9.58
C PHE A 23 29.06 12.84 -10.52
N TYR A 24 30.32 13.20 -10.82
CA TYR A 24 30.63 14.25 -11.79
C TYR A 24 30.14 13.90 -13.20
N GLU A 25 30.37 12.67 -13.65
CA GLU A 25 29.95 12.22 -14.99
C GLU A 25 28.43 12.21 -15.16
N VAL A 26 27.66 11.88 -14.10
CA VAL A 26 26.19 11.79 -14.16
C VAL A 26 25.50 13.13 -13.93
N THR A 27 26.02 13.96 -13.03
CA THR A 27 25.33 15.20 -12.59
C THR A 27 25.95 16.47 -13.16
N GLY A 28 27.20 16.42 -13.63
CA GLY A 28 28.01 17.59 -13.99
C GLY A 28 28.48 18.40 -12.77
N GLU A 29 28.17 17.97 -11.55
CA GLU A 29 28.54 18.66 -10.32
C GLU A 29 29.87 18.16 -9.75
N GLY A 30 30.65 19.07 -9.19
CA GLY A 30 31.93 18.74 -8.56
C GLY A 30 31.76 17.93 -7.28
N THR A 31 32.74 17.09 -6.98
CA THR A 31 32.78 16.17 -5.83
C THR A 31 32.66 16.87 -4.48
N SER A 32 32.97 18.18 -4.42
CA SER A 32 32.74 19.02 -3.24
C SER A 32 31.27 19.22 -2.88
N ARG A 33 30.33 18.92 -3.79
CA ARG A 33 28.88 18.85 -3.51
C ARG A 33 28.41 17.44 -3.13
N PHE A 34 29.24 16.43 -3.34
CA PHE A 34 28.94 15.05 -2.96
C PHE A 34 29.28 14.84 -1.48
N ASP A 35 28.36 15.22 -0.61
CA ASP A 35 28.50 15.03 0.83
C ASP A 35 27.95 13.66 1.26
N ILE A 36 28.85 12.68 1.37
CA ILE A 36 28.54 11.32 1.86
C ILE A 36 28.04 11.37 3.32
N GLY A 37 28.50 12.35 4.11
CA GLY A 37 28.08 12.53 5.51
C GLY A 37 26.69 13.18 5.66
N ALA A 38 26.24 13.94 4.65
CA ALA A 38 24.87 14.44 4.55
C ALA A 38 23.93 13.49 3.78
N SER A 39 24.46 12.42 3.21
CA SER A 39 23.66 11.42 2.51
C SER A 39 22.92 10.54 3.53
N ASP A 40 21.60 10.53 3.47
CA ASP A 40 20.77 9.65 4.28
C ASP A 40 20.97 8.19 3.83
N LEU A 41 21.96 7.52 4.46
CA LEU A 41 22.32 6.14 4.17
C LEU A 41 21.13 5.19 4.38
N GLU A 42 20.23 5.51 5.31
CA GLU A 42 19.01 4.75 5.52
C GLU A 42 18.06 4.91 4.33
N ALA A 43 17.86 6.12 3.80
CA ALA A 43 17.10 6.34 2.56
C ALA A 43 17.71 5.63 1.35
N VAL A 44 19.04 5.62 1.21
CA VAL A 44 19.71 4.90 0.13
C VAL A 44 19.50 3.39 0.27
N ASN A 45 19.69 2.83 1.46
CA ASN A 45 19.48 1.40 1.72
C ASN A 45 18.02 0.99 1.49
N ARG A 46 17.05 1.83 1.89
CA ARG A 46 15.61 1.63 1.60
C ARG A 46 15.35 1.57 0.09
N SER A 47 15.93 2.51 -0.66
CA SER A 47 15.81 2.56 -2.13
C SER A 47 16.44 1.35 -2.81
N LEU A 48 17.64 0.94 -2.41
CA LEU A 48 18.32 -0.25 -2.92
C LEU A 48 17.55 -1.54 -2.61
N ARG A 49 16.98 -1.65 -1.40
CA ARG A 49 16.16 -2.80 -1.00
C ARG A 49 14.90 -2.92 -1.86
N ARG A 50 14.22 -1.80 -2.11
CA ARG A 50 13.06 -1.71 -3.00
C ARG A 50 13.42 -2.10 -4.44
N LEU A 51 14.50 -1.54 -4.99
CA LEU A 51 14.99 -1.90 -6.33
C LEU A 51 15.37 -3.37 -6.43
N SER A 52 16.03 -3.92 -5.40
CA SER A 52 16.39 -5.34 -5.35
C SER A 52 15.16 -6.24 -5.46
N LEU A 53 14.05 -5.90 -4.80
CA LEU A 53 12.80 -6.66 -4.88
C LEU A 53 12.07 -6.51 -6.22
N GLN A 54 12.21 -5.37 -6.89
CA GLN A 54 11.67 -5.18 -8.25
C GLN A 54 12.45 -6.00 -9.29
N LEU A 55 13.77 -6.05 -9.18
CA LEU A 55 14.65 -6.75 -10.13
C LEU A 55 14.73 -8.27 -9.87
N TRP A 56 14.69 -8.68 -8.61
CA TRP A 56 14.76 -10.08 -8.17
C TRP A 56 13.65 -10.38 -7.16
N PRO A 57 12.39 -10.50 -7.61
CA PRO A 57 11.27 -10.75 -6.72
C PRO A 57 11.44 -12.11 -6.04
N ARG A 58 11.69 -12.07 -4.73
CA ARG A 58 11.70 -13.27 -3.89
C ARG A 58 10.26 -13.73 -3.65
N PRO A 59 10.01 -15.05 -3.50
CA PRO A 59 8.71 -15.55 -3.06
C PRO A 59 8.23 -14.83 -1.80
N VAL A 60 6.91 -14.66 -1.70
CA VAL A 60 6.27 -14.13 -0.49
C VAL A 60 6.41 -15.17 0.61
N THR A 61 6.90 -14.76 1.76
CA THR A 61 6.98 -15.61 2.95
C THR A 61 5.66 -15.58 3.73
N PRO A 62 5.32 -16.61 4.52
CA PRO A 62 4.11 -16.60 5.33
C PRO A 62 4.02 -15.38 6.26
N ALA A 63 5.14 -14.97 6.88
CA ALA A 63 5.16 -13.81 7.76
C ALA A 63 4.86 -12.48 7.03
N GLU A 64 5.40 -12.30 5.82
CA GLU A 64 5.10 -11.12 4.98
C GLU A 64 3.63 -11.11 4.54
N ARG A 65 3.11 -12.27 4.12
CA ARG A 65 1.72 -12.45 3.70
C ARG A 65 0.78 -12.11 4.85
N ASP A 66 0.98 -12.72 6.01
CA ASP A 66 0.11 -12.55 7.18
C ASP A 66 0.18 -11.11 7.72
N ALA A 67 1.34 -10.46 7.64
CA ALA A 67 1.48 -9.04 8.01
C ALA A 67 0.64 -8.14 7.09
N VAL A 68 0.70 -8.32 5.76
CA VAL A 68 -0.11 -7.55 4.81
C VAL A 68 -1.60 -7.81 4.97
N LEU A 69 -1.97 -9.08 5.17
CA LEU A 69 -3.37 -9.51 5.31
C LEU A 69 -3.94 -9.25 6.71
N ARG A 70 -3.12 -8.76 7.67
CA ARG A 70 -3.51 -8.62 9.08
C ARG A 70 -4.86 -7.95 9.29
N PRO A 71 -5.20 -6.79 8.68
CA PRO A 71 -6.50 -6.17 8.90
C PRO A 71 -7.67 -7.04 8.44
N VAL A 72 -7.49 -7.75 7.32
CA VAL A 72 -8.49 -8.67 6.76
C VAL A 72 -8.64 -9.90 7.65
N LEU A 73 -7.54 -10.59 7.96
CA LEU A 73 -7.54 -11.81 8.78
C LEU A 73 -8.15 -11.55 10.16
N TRP A 74 -7.74 -10.46 10.82
CA TRP A 74 -8.29 -10.07 12.12
C TRP A 74 -9.81 -9.92 12.10
N PHE A 75 -10.35 -9.30 11.04
CA PHE A 75 -11.80 -9.09 10.93
C PHE A 75 -12.53 -10.40 10.61
N LEU A 76 -11.94 -11.28 9.81
CA LEU A 76 -12.49 -12.61 9.53
C LEU A 76 -12.49 -13.48 10.79
N GLU A 77 -11.41 -13.48 11.56
CA GLU A 77 -11.31 -14.15 12.87
C GLU A 77 -12.37 -13.62 13.84
N SER A 78 -12.52 -12.30 13.91
CA SER A 78 -13.53 -11.66 14.77
C SER A 78 -14.97 -12.02 14.36
N ALA A 79 -15.20 -12.27 13.07
CA ALA A 79 -16.49 -12.71 12.54
C ALA A 79 -16.68 -14.23 12.53
N ALA A 80 -15.68 -15.02 12.97
CA ALA A 80 -15.79 -16.46 13.05
C ALA A 80 -16.84 -16.89 14.09
N GLY A 81 -17.44 -18.06 13.87
CA GLY A 81 -18.54 -18.54 14.72
C GLY A 81 -19.89 -17.89 14.37
N GLU A 82 -20.48 -17.16 15.31
CA GLU A 82 -21.83 -16.60 15.16
C GLU A 82 -21.91 -15.25 14.41
N GLY A 83 -20.75 -14.69 14.03
CA GLY A 83 -20.65 -13.40 13.36
C GLY A 83 -20.71 -12.18 14.27
N LEU A 84 -20.47 -11.01 13.67
CA LEU A 84 -20.47 -9.73 14.35
C LEU A 84 -21.87 -9.10 14.32
N GLU A 85 -22.37 -8.68 15.48
CA GLU A 85 -23.64 -7.98 15.57
C GLU A 85 -23.54 -6.55 15.06
N LEU A 86 -24.52 -6.14 14.26
CA LEU A 86 -24.66 -4.78 13.75
C LEU A 86 -25.70 -4.00 14.56
N THR A 87 -25.62 -2.69 14.47
CA THR A 87 -26.70 -1.78 14.87
C THR A 87 -27.89 -1.93 13.91
N LYS A 88 -29.04 -1.35 14.26
CA LYS A 88 -30.22 -1.31 13.39
C LYS A 88 -29.93 -0.67 12.03
N ASP A 89 -29.07 0.35 12.04
CA ASP A 89 -28.64 1.07 10.84
C ASP A 89 -27.56 0.32 10.04
N GLY A 90 -27.11 -0.84 10.52
CA GLY A 90 -26.16 -1.70 9.82
C GLY A 90 -24.69 -1.36 10.03
N TYR A 91 -24.37 -0.55 11.05
CA TYR A 91 -23.01 -0.26 11.46
C TYR A 91 -22.48 -1.27 12.49
N LEU A 92 -21.17 -1.37 12.63
CA LEU A 92 -20.55 -2.07 13.75
C LEU A 92 -20.95 -1.43 15.08
N LYS A 93 -21.12 -2.27 16.10
CA LYS A 93 -21.36 -1.78 17.47
C LYS A 93 -20.13 -1.04 17.99
N PRO A 94 -20.30 0.00 18.83
CA PRO A 94 -19.20 0.81 19.35
C PRO A 94 -18.01 0.02 19.92
N ALA A 95 -18.28 -1.02 20.72
CA ALA A 95 -17.24 -1.86 21.32
C ALA A 95 -16.37 -2.56 20.25
N MET A 96 -16.96 -2.97 19.14
CA MET A 96 -16.22 -3.58 18.04
C MET A 96 -15.36 -2.55 17.30
N VAL A 97 -15.85 -1.32 17.14
CA VAL A 97 -15.08 -0.23 16.52
C VAL A 97 -13.85 0.08 17.35
N SER A 98 -14.00 0.26 18.66
CA SER A 98 -12.87 0.54 19.56
C SER A 98 -11.86 -0.60 19.57
N ARG A 99 -12.34 -1.85 19.66
CA ARG A 99 -11.48 -3.04 19.58
C ARG A 99 -10.70 -3.13 18.26
N THR A 100 -11.34 -2.78 17.14
CA THR A 100 -10.69 -2.76 15.83
C THR A 100 -9.55 -1.74 15.80
N LEU A 101 -9.79 -0.52 16.30
CA LEU A 101 -8.78 0.53 16.34
C LEU A 101 -7.60 0.16 17.25
N GLU A 102 -7.87 -0.45 18.40
CA GLU A 102 -6.86 -0.87 19.36
C GLU A 102 -6.01 -2.03 18.81
N GLU A 103 -6.65 -3.13 18.38
CA GLU A 103 -5.92 -4.35 17.99
C GLU A 103 -5.21 -4.23 16.63
N LEU A 104 -5.67 -3.35 15.73
CA LEU A 104 -4.96 -3.03 14.49
C LEU A 104 -3.93 -1.91 14.65
N GLY A 105 -3.86 -1.26 15.81
CA GLY A 105 -2.92 -0.16 16.07
C GLY A 105 -3.28 1.14 15.34
N TRP A 106 -4.56 1.34 15.01
CA TRP A 106 -5.06 2.54 14.35
C TRP A 106 -5.49 3.63 15.34
N ILE A 107 -5.49 3.33 16.65
CA ILE A 107 -5.91 4.28 17.69
C ILE A 107 -5.04 5.54 17.74
N ASP A 108 -3.73 5.40 17.57
CA ASP A 108 -2.78 6.53 17.54
C ASP A 108 -2.98 7.42 16.28
N GLU A 109 -3.62 6.85 15.27
CA GLU A 109 -3.98 7.52 14.01
C GLU A 109 -5.36 8.18 14.07
N PHE A 110 -6.12 8.00 15.16
CA PHE A 110 -7.51 8.45 15.23
C PHE A 110 -7.67 9.74 16.06
N THR A 111 -8.37 10.75 15.54
CA THR A 111 -8.77 11.93 16.35
C THR A 111 -10.19 11.72 16.87
N GLY A 112 -10.33 11.53 18.17
CA GLY A 112 -11.63 11.48 18.85
C GLY A 112 -11.86 10.20 19.65
N LYS A 113 -13.12 9.88 19.91
CA LYS A 113 -13.50 8.77 20.83
C LYS A 113 -13.42 7.36 20.23
N GLY A 114 -13.25 7.21 18.92
CA GLY A 114 -13.07 5.90 18.27
C GLY A 114 -14.21 4.89 18.50
N ASN A 115 -15.46 5.36 18.60
CA ASN A 115 -16.59 4.53 19.06
C ASN A 115 -17.81 4.52 18.12
N ARG A 116 -17.74 5.20 16.97
CA ARG A 116 -18.82 5.22 15.98
C ARG A 116 -18.21 4.96 14.61
N GLU A 117 -18.63 3.87 13.96
CA GLU A 117 -18.09 3.48 12.66
C GLU A 117 -18.25 4.58 11.60
N VAL A 118 -19.37 5.30 11.59
CA VAL A 118 -19.60 6.43 10.67
C VAL A 118 -18.56 7.57 10.82
N ASN A 119 -17.93 7.66 11.99
CA ASN A 119 -16.87 8.63 12.29
C ASN A 119 -15.48 8.01 12.22
N THR A 120 -15.36 6.75 11.79
CA THR A 120 -14.11 6.01 11.66
C THR A 120 -14.00 5.43 10.25
N PRO A 121 -13.63 6.28 9.26
CA PRO A 121 -13.60 5.90 7.85
C PRO A 121 -12.82 4.63 7.58
N GLU A 122 -11.69 4.42 8.27
CA GLU A 122 -10.81 3.26 8.08
C GLU A 122 -11.52 1.94 8.42
N VAL A 123 -12.29 1.92 9.52
CA VAL A 123 -13.08 0.75 9.95
C VAL A 123 -14.27 0.54 9.02
N LEU A 124 -14.95 1.63 8.65
CA LEU A 124 -16.08 1.59 7.72
C LEU A 124 -15.65 1.04 6.35
N ASP A 125 -14.57 1.57 5.80
CA ASP A 125 -14.03 1.21 4.49
C ASP A 125 -13.59 -0.24 4.48
N LEU A 126 -12.89 -0.71 5.53
CA LEU A 126 -12.54 -2.12 5.69
C LEU A 126 -13.79 -3.00 5.64
N ARG A 127 -14.81 -2.73 6.46
CA ARG A 127 -16.04 -3.54 6.46
C ARG A 127 -16.71 -3.55 5.09
N LEU A 128 -16.85 -2.39 4.45
CA LEU A 128 -17.51 -2.29 3.15
C LEU A 128 -16.75 -3.04 2.06
N HIS A 129 -15.41 -3.00 2.06
CA HIS A 129 -14.59 -3.77 1.14
C HIS A 129 -14.68 -5.27 1.39
N LEU A 130 -14.65 -5.71 2.65
CA LEU A 130 -14.84 -7.14 2.97
C LEU A 130 -16.19 -7.69 2.48
N LEU A 131 -17.24 -6.86 2.50
CA LEU A 131 -18.54 -7.21 1.90
C LEU A 131 -18.48 -7.22 0.36
N LYS A 132 -17.86 -6.19 -0.25
CA LYS A 132 -17.69 -6.07 -1.71
C LYS A 132 -16.89 -7.26 -2.28
N TRP A 133 -15.85 -7.69 -1.58
CA TRP A 133 -15.02 -8.85 -1.89
C TRP A 133 -15.64 -10.18 -1.45
N LYS A 134 -16.89 -10.17 -0.96
CA LYS A 134 -17.62 -11.38 -0.55
C LYS A 134 -16.89 -12.24 0.51
N LEU A 135 -15.92 -11.65 1.21
CA LEU A 135 -15.26 -12.26 2.37
C LEU A 135 -16.22 -12.27 3.57
N LEU A 136 -17.09 -11.27 3.65
CA LEU A 136 -18.21 -11.20 4.57
C LEU A 136 -19.54 -11.15 3.83
N ARG A 137 -20.62 -11.48 4.54
CA ARG A 137 -22.01 -11.24 4.12
C ARG A 137 -22.85 -10.73 5.28
N LYS A 138 -23.86 -9.92 4.97
CA LYS A 138 -24.85 -9.49 5.95
C LYS A 138 -26.02 -10.49 6.00
N ARG A 139 -26.43 -10.92 7.19
CA ARG A 139 -27.63 -11.74 7.41
C ARG A 139 -28.22 -11.44 8.78
N ASN A 140 -29.52 -11.16 8.85
CA ASN A 140 -30.27 -10.97 10.10
C ASN A 140 -29.60 -10.00 11.09
N GLY A 141 -29.12 -8.84 10.61
CA GLY A 141 -28.44 -7.86 11.45
C GLY A 141 -27.05 -8.27 11.94
N ARG A 142 -26.43 -9.30 11.33
CA ARG A 142 -25.07 -9.75 11.63
C ARG A 142 -24.19 -9.79 10.38
N LEU A 143 -22.88 -9.64 10.57
CA LEU A 143 -21.86 -9.96 9.58
C LEU A 143 -21.35 -11.37 9.82
N LEU A 144 -21.43 -12.21 8.80
CA LEU A 144 -20.96 -13.60 8.84
C LEU A 144 -19.87 -13.79 7.79
N LEU A 145 -18.97 -14.74 8.05
CA LEU A 145 -18.00 -15.19 7.05
C LEU A 145 -18.69 -15.68 5.77
N GLY A 146 -18.37 -15.05 4.65
CA GLY A 146 -18.67 -15.52 3.30
C GLY A 146 -17.88 -16.80 2.97
N SER A 147 -18.16 -17.42 1.82
CA SER A 147 -17.45 -18.66 1.42
C SER A 147 -15.94 -18.41 1.27
N MET A 148 -15.55 -17.32 0.58
CA MET A 148 -14.14 -16.95 0.45
C MET A 148 -13.52 -16.50 1.78
N GLY A 149 -14.30 -15.88 2.68
CA GLY A 149 -13.79 -15.54 4.02
C GLY A 149 -13.46 -16.78 4.86
N LYS A 150 -14.28 -17.84 4.77
CA LYS A 150 -13.99 -19.13 5.45
C LYS A 150 -12.76 -19.81 4.87
N LEU A 151 -12.68 -19.89 3.54
CA LEU A 151 -11.54 -20.51 2.86
C LEU A 151 -10.26 -19.74 3.14
N GLY A 152 -10.29 -18.41 3.00
CA GLY A 152 -9.14 -17.56 3.24
C GLY A 152 -8.63 -17.55 4.68
N LEU A 153 -9.51 -17.81 5.65
CA LEU A 153 -9.09 -17.98 7.05
C LEU A 153 -8.38 -19.33 7.29
N ALA A 154 -8.80 -20.39 6.60
CA ALA A 154 -8.17 -21.70 6.68
C ALA A 154 -6.86 -21.78 5.84
N GLU A 155 -6.84 -21.06 4.72
CA GLU A 155 -5.76 -21.05 3.73
C GLU A 155 -5.39 -19.59 3.37
N PRO A 156 -4.51 -18.93 4.15
CA PRO A 156 -4.16 -17.54 3.90
C PRO A 156 -3.46 -17.28 2.57
N ASP A 157 -2.78 -18.28 1.98
CA ASP A 157 -2.25 -18.19 0.61
C ASP A 157 -3.37 -18.00 -0.42
N THR A 158 -4.47 -18.75 -0.27
CA THR A 158 -5.66 -18.60 -1.11
C THR A 158 -6.30 -17.21 -0.94
N LEU A 159 -6.28 -16.64 0.28
CA LEU A 159 -6.75 -15.28 0.53
C LEU A 159 -5.87 -14.23 -0.15
N TRP A 160 -4.55 -14.41 -0.08
CA TRP A 160 -3.57 -13.55 -0.74
C TRP A 160 -3.84 -13.49 -2.25
N ASP A 161 -3.84 -14.66 -2.91
CA ASP A 161 -4.07 -14.75 -4.36
C ASP A 161 -5.42 -14.16 -4.76
N TYR A 162 -6.46 -14.43 -3.95
CA TYR A 162 -7.79 -13.88 -4.17
C TYR A 162 -7.79 -12.34 -4.14
N LEU A 163 -7.10 -11.72 -3.19
CA LEU A 163 -7.06 -10.26 -3.06
C LEU A 163 -6.17 -9.62 -4.11
N VAL A 164 -5.05 -10.25 -4.48
CA VAL A 164 -4.24 -9.83 -5.63
C VAL A 164 -5.09 -9.79 -6.90
N GLN A 165 -5.86 -10.85 -7.18
CA GLN A 165 -6.76 -10.89 -8.34
C GLN A 165 -7.90 -9.87 -8.24
N THR A 166 -8.51 -9.75 -7.07
CA THR A 166 -9.66 -8.85 -6.85
C THR A 166 -9.27 -7.37 -7.01
N ILE A 167 -8.06 -7.00 -6.57
CA ILE A 167 -7.54 -5.63 -6.67
C ILE A 167 -6.88 -5.39 -8.04
N GLY A 168 -6.14 -6.37 -8.56
CA GLY A 168 -5.38 -6.28 -9.82
C GLY A 168 -6.18 -6.51 -11.09
N ALA A 169 -7.45 -6.94 -11.00
CA ALA A 169 -8.35 -7.08 -12.14
C ALA A 169 -9.72 -6.40 -11.90
N PRO A 170 -9.75 -5.07 -11.67
CA PRO A 170 -11.01 -4.36 -11.50
C PRO A 170 -11.82 -4.36 -12.82
N GLN A 171 -13.15 -4.37 -12.71
CA GLN A 171 -14.04 -4.47 -13.87
C GLN A 171 -14.09 -3.20 -14.74
N HIS A 172 -13.80 -2.03 -14.15
CA HIS A 172 -13.87 -0.75 -14.84
C HIS A 172 -12.47 -0.28 -15.24
N ASP A 173 -12.28 0.04 -16.52
CA ASP A 173 -10.97 0.41 -17.06
C ASP A 173 -10.38 1.67 -16.42
N ALA A 174 -11.21 2.65 -16.04
CA ALA A 174 -10.73 3.84 -15.32
C ALA A 174 -10.19 3.48 -13.92
N VAL A 175 -10.84 2.53 -13.24
CA VAL A 175 -10.34 1.97 -11.97
C VAL A 175 -9.08 1.16 -12.21
N LYS A 176 -9.01 0.38 -13.30
CA LYS A 176 -7.81 -0.36 -13.70
C LYS A 176 -6.60 0.56 -13.88
N LEU A 177 -6.76 1.64 -14.63
CA LEU A 177 -5.73 2.65 -14.84
C LEU A 177 -5.31 3.29 -13.51
N MET A 178 -6.28 3.67 -12.68
CA MET A 178 -5.98 4.28 -11.38
C MET A 178 -5.27 3.30 -10.44
N THR A 179 -5.68 2.03 -10.38
CA THR A 179 -4.98 0.99 -9.60
C THR A 179 -3.54 0.85 -10.08
N ARG A 180 -3.29 0.92 -11.41
CA ARG A 180 -1.93 0.87 -11.96
C ARG A 180 -1.10 2.05 -11.49
N LEU A 181 -1.64 3.27 -11.56
CA LEU A 181 -0.95 4.49 -11.10
C LEU A 181 -0.67 4.44 -9.60
N ALA A 182 -1.65 4.08 -8.78
CA ALA A 182 -1.49 3.97 -7.33
C ALA A 182 -0.44 2.92 -6.96
N ALA A 183 -0.49 1.73 -7.58
CA ALA A 183 0.49 0.69 -7.35
C ALA A 183 1.90 1.13 -7.79
N HIS A 184 2.02 1.82 -8.93
CA HIS A 184 3.29 2.36 -9.40
C HIS A 184 3.88 3.39 -8.42
N TRP A 185 3.09 4.36 -7.95
CA TRP A 185 3.58 5.35 -7.00
C TRP A 185 4.04 4.73 -5.68
N LEU A 186 3.31 3.73 -5.17
CA LEU A 186 3.71 2.99 -3.97
C LEU A 186 4.98 2.17 -4.21
N VAL A 187 5.07 1.46 -5.34
CA VAL A 187 6.24 0.64 -5.71
C VAL A 187 7.49 1.50 -5.89
N GLN A 188 7.36 2.69 -6.46
CA GLN A 188 8.46 3.65 -6.59
C GLN A 188 8.73 4.43 -5.29
N GLY A 189 7.77 4.44 -4.35
CA GLY A 189 7.71 5.30 -3.17
C GLY A 189 7.88 6.78 -3.54
N SER A 190 7.31 7.17 -4.68
CA SER A 190 7.27 8.54 -5.17
C SER A 190 5.84 8.82 -5.60
N GLU A 191 5.09 9.46 -4.71
CA GLU A 191 3.69 9.79 -4.94
C GLU A 191 3.54 11.28 -5.26
N PRO A 192 2.77 11.65 -6.30
CA PRO A 192 2.43 13.04 -6.55
C PRO A 192 1.76 13.67 -5.34
N SER A 193 2.11 14.93 -5.07
CA SER A 193 1.44 15.74 -4.06
C SER A 193 -0.06 15.79 -4.33
N TYR A 194 -0.86 16.00 -3.28
CA TYR A 194 -2.31 16.07 -3.40
C TYR A 194 -2.79 17.04 -4.49
N VAL A 195 -2.09 18.17 -4.64
CA VAL A 195 -2.41 19.21 -5.64
C VAL A 195 -2.17 18.73 -7.08
N LEU A 196 -1.08 17.99 -7.33
CA LEU A 196 -0.73 17.53 -8.67
C LEU A 196 -1.42 16.22 -9.05
N ARG A 197 -1.92 15.47 -8.06
CA ARG A 197 -2.46 14.13 -8.28
C ARG A 197 -3.67 14.13 -9.21
N ASP A 198 -4.62 15.04 -8.98
CA ASP A 198 -5.81 15.17 -9.84
C ASP A 198 -5.41 15.38 -11.30
N GLU A 199 -4.45 16.29 -11.54
CA GLU A 199 -3.95 16.59 -12.88
C GLU A 199 -3.26 15.38 -13.53
N VAL A 200 -2.42 14.66 -12.79
CA VAL A 200 -1.74 13.46 -13.31
C VAL A 200 -2.76 12.39 -13.70
N ILE A 201 -3.79 12.16 -12.86
CA ILE A 201 -4.82 11.16 -13.16
C ILE A 201 -5.67 11.58 -14.35
N ILE A 202 -6.09 12.86 -14.43
CA ILE A 202 -6.83 13.40 -15.58
C ILE A 202 -6.04 13.18 -16.87
N ARG A 203 -4.77 13.60 -16.91
CA ARG A 203 -3.92 13.45 -18.09
C ARG A 203 -3.73 11.98 -18.48
N ALA A 204 -3.60 11.08 -17.50
CA ALA A 204 -3.46 9.66 -17.77
C ALA A 204 -4.75 9.06 -18.36
N LEU A 205 -5.92 9.47 -17.85
CA LEU A 205 -7.22 9.06 -18.39
C LEU A 205 -7.39 9.57 -19.82
N GLU A 206 -7.14 10.86 -20.07
CA GLU A 206 -7.24 11.45 -21.40
C GLU A 206 -6.27 10.78 -22.40
N ALA A 207 -5.02 10.54 -21.99
CA ALA A 207 -4.02 9.84 -22.81
C ALA A 207 -4.41 8.38 -23.10
N SER A 208 -5.22 7.76 -22.25
CA SER A 208 -5.77 6.41 -22.45
C SER A 208 -7.08 6.42 -23.24
N GLY A 209 -7.52 7.58 -23.73
CA GLY A 209 -8.70 7.75 -24.58
C GLY A 209 -10.02 7.90 -23.81
N PHE A 210 -9.99 8.10 -22.49
CA PHE A 210 -11.20 8.40 -21.73
C PHE A 210 -11.70 9.81 -22.05
N VAL A 211 -13.00 9.92 -22.32
CA VAL A 211 -13.69 11.18 -22.55
C VAL A 211 -15.02 11.16 -21.80
N THR A 212 -15.53 12.33 -21.43
CA THR A 212 -16.89 12.44 -20.93
C THR A 212 -17.89 12.21 -22.06
N ARG A 213 -19.12 11.84 -21.73
CA ARG A 213 -20.18 11.61 -22.72
C ARG A 213 -20.52 12.87 -23.53
N SER A 214 -20.34 14.05 -22.96
CA SER A 214 -20.57 15.35 -23.62
C SER A 214 -19.35 15.85 -24.41
N GLY A 215 -18.18 15.26 -24.22
CA GLY A 215 -16.92 15.76 -24.77
C GLY A 215 -16.28 16.88 -23.95
N ASP A 216 -16.88 17.25 -22.82
CA ASP A 216 -16.30 18.18 -21.86
C ASP A 216 -15.10 17.57 -21.14
N PRO A 217 -14.22 18.39 -20.52
CA PRO A 217 -13.12 17.90 -19.70
C PRO A 217 -13.58 16.95 -18.59
N ILE A 218 -12.74 15.98 -18.24
CA ILE A 218 -13.02 15.06 -17.13
C ILE A 218 -13.07 15.86 -15.82
N PRO A 219 -14.19 15.83 -15.07
CA PRO A 219 -14.30 16.60 -13.84
C PRO A 219 -13.38 16.06 -12.74
N ALA A 220 -12.77 16.97 -11.98
CA ALA A 220 -11.83 16.60 -10.91
C ALA A 220 -12.50 15.78 -9.80
N GLU A 221 -13.80 15.98 -9.55
CA GLU A 221 -14.55 15.21 -8.55
C GLU A 221 -14.64 13.72 -8.92
N TRP A 222 -14.77 13.37 -10.21
CA TRP A 222 -14.82 11.97 -10.64
C TRP A 222 -13.46 11.29 -10.42
N VAL A 223 -12.38 12.02 -10.70
CA VAL A 223 -11.01 11.56 -10.51
C VAL A 223 -10.73 11.32 -9.03
N ARG A 224 -11.15 12.23 -8.15
CA ARG A 224 -11.03 12.05 -6.69
C ARG A 224 -11.82 10.85 -6.19
N ASP A 225 -13.00 10.60 -6.75
CA ASP A 225 -13.81 9.43 -6.39
C ASP A 225 -13.14 8.12 -6.79
N ILE A 226 -12.52 8.07 -7.97
CA ILE A 226 -11.77 6.92 -8.44
C ILE A 226 -10.48 6.72 -7.61
N ASP A 227 -9.70 7.79 -7.38
CA ASP A 227 -8.48 7.75 -6.53
C ASP A 227 -8.83 7.26 -5.12
N ARG A 228 -9.87 7.83 -4.51
CA ARG A 228 -10.37 7.40 -3.20
C ARG A 228 -10.78 5.93 -3.20
N THR A 229 -11.54 5.49 -4.19
CA THR A 229 -11.99 4.09 -4.29
C THR A 229 -10.80 3.12 -4.32
N VAL A 230 -9.78 3.43 -5.13
CA VAL A 230 -8.58 2.61 -5.24
C VAL A 230 -7.77 2.63 -3.95
N ARG A 231 -7.57 3.81 -3.36
CA ARG A 231 -6.79 3.96 -2.13
C ARG A 231 -7.46 3.31 -0.92
N GLN A 232 -8.78 3.41 -0.79
CA GLN A 232 -9.52 2.72 0.26
C GLN A 232 -9.39 1.20 0.11
N SER A 233 -9.46 0.68 -1.12
CA SER A 233 -9.24 -0.74 -1.42
C SER A 233 -7.84 -1.21 -1.02
N LEU A 234 -6.79 -0.43 -1.34
CA LEU A 234 -5.41 -0.74 -0.94
C LEU A 234 -5.19 -0.55 0.57
N GLY A 235 -5.82 0.45 1.17
CA GLY A 235 -5.74 0.77 2.60
C GLY A 235 -6.43 -0.24 3.52
N CYS A 236 -7.22 -1.16 2.96
CA CYS A 236 -7.72 -2.33 3.69
C CYS A 236 -6.62 -3.37 3.99
N LEU A 237 -5.43 -3.21 3.41
CA LEU A 237 -4.27 -4.06 3.60
C LEU A 237 -3.16 -3.28 4.31
N GLN A 238 -2.33 -3.98 5.09
CA GLN A 238 -1.18 -3.38 5.75
C GLN A 238 0.04 -3.39 4.81
N LEU A 239 -0.05 -2.65 3.71
CA LEU A 239 0.98 -2.62 2.66
C LEU A 239 2.25 -1.89 3.11
N THR A 240 2.13 -0.94 4.03
CA THR A 240 3.25 -0.13 4.51
C THR A 240 3.67 -0.51 5.92
N VAL A 241 4.91 -0.20 6.27
CA VAL A 241 5.37 -0.28 7.66
C VAL A 241 4.52 0.68 8.52
N PRO A 242 3.96 0.24 9.66
CA PRO A 242 3.25 1.12 10.58
C PRO A 242 4.17 2.26 11.04
N GLY A 243 3.64 3.48 11.14
CA GLY A 243 4.41 4.65 11.56
C GLY A 243 3.50 5.75 12.09
N GLU A 244 4.07 6.82 12.64
CA GLU A 244 3.27 7.89 13.24
C GLU A 244 2.41 8.65 12.20
N ARG A 245 1.21 9.06 12.63
CA ARG A 245 0.14 9.67 11.82
C ARG A 245 0.56 10.86 10.96
N PHE A 246 1.59 11.62 11.36
CA PHE A 246 2.02 12.83 10.66
C PHE A 246 2.97 12.57 9.48
N ARG A 247 3.33 11.31 9.21
CA ARG A 247 4.18 10.90 8.09
C ARG A 247 3.45 9.97 7.09
N LEU A 248 2.15 10.14 6.90
CA LEU A 248 1.38 9.37 5.91
C LEU A 248 1.93 9.50 4.47
N LEU A 249 2.64 10.59 4.17
CA LEU A 249 3.30 10.83 2.88
C LEU A 249 4.63 10.06 2.71
N GLU A 250 5.11 9.36 3.74
CA GLU A 250 6.44 8.71 3.78
C GLU A 250 6.37 7.23 4.21
N ARG A 251 5.17 6.65 4.32
CA ARG A 251 5.02 5.26 4.76
C ARG A 251 5.53 4.33 3.67
N GLU A 252 6.68 3.73 3.93
CA GLU A 252 7.28 2.82 2.98
C GLU A 252 6.51 1.51 2.87
N PRO A 253 6.38 0.95 1.65
CA PRO A 253 5.94 -0.42 1.50
C PRO A 253 6.82 -1.36 2.32
N SER A 254 6.18 -2.23 3.10
CA SER A 254 6.87 -3.40 3.65
C SER A 254 7.28 -4.34 2.51
N ASP A 255 8.18 -5.31 2.75
CA ASP A 255 8.55 -6.28 1.70
C ASP A 255 7.34 -7.05 1.19
N GLY A 256 6.46 -7.46 2.11
CA GLY A 256 5.19 -8.07 1.76
C GLY A 256 4.32 -7.13 0.91
N GLY A 257 4.18 -5.88 1.34
CA GLY A 257 3.39 -4.89 0.60
C GLY A 257 3.94 -4.62 -0.79
N LEU A 258 5.26 -4.51 -0.94
CA LEU A 258 5.91 -4.33 -2.23
C LEU A 258 5.69 -5.54 -3.14
N LYS A 259 5.84 -6.77 -2.62
CA LYS A 259 5.55 -8.00 -3.36
C LYS A 259 4.07 -8.08 -3.78
N PHE A 260 3.15 -7.69 -2.91
CA PHE A 260 1.72 -7.61 -3.22
C PHE A 260 1.46 -6.66 -4.39
N LEU A 261 2.01 -5.44 -4.31
CA LEU A 261 1.84 -4.42 -5.33
C LEU A 261 2.45 -4.82 -6.67
N LEU A 262 3.60 -5.50 -6.67
CA LEU A 262 4.22 -6.03 -7.90
C LEU A 262 3.35 -7.10 -8.56
N GLN A 263 2.71 -7.99 -7.78
CA GLN A 263 1.77 -8.96 -8.33
C GLN A 263 0.49 -8.29 -8.87
N VAL A 264 0.00 -7.24 -8.21
CA VAL A 264 -1.10 -6.41 -8.71
C VAL A 264 -0.72 -5.74 -10.04
N GLN A 265 0.48 -5.14 -10.14
CA GLN A 265 0.97 -4.53 -11.38
C GLN A 265 1.07 -5.55 -12.53
N ALA A 266 1.54 -6.76 -12.24
CA ALA A 266 1.64 -7.83 -13.24
C ALA A 266 0.28 -8.18 -13.88
N LEU A 267 -0.83 -8.05 -13.14
CA LEU A 267 -2.19 -8.27 -13.67
C LEU A 267 -2.74 -7.07 -14.46
N LEU A 268 -2.28 -5.87 -14.14
CA LEU A 268 -2.75 -4.63 -14.75
C LEU A 268 -2.11 -4.37 -16.12
N GLY A 269 -0.99 -5.04 -16.41
CA GLY A 269 -0.32 -5.03 -17.70
C GLY A 269 0.67 -3.87 -17.82
N ASP A 270 1.92 -4.14 -17.45
CA ASP A 270 3.10 -3.46 -17.98
C ASP A 270 3.86 -4.48 -18.85
N ARG A 271 3.57 -4.45 -20.15
CA ARG A 271 4.49 -4.85 -21.22
C ARG A 271 4.57 -3.70 -22.21
#